data_AF-A0A954HBG3-F1
#
_entry.id   AF-A0A954HBG3-F1
#
_cell.length_a   1.000
_cell.length_b   1.000
_cell.length_c   1.000
_cell.angle_alpha   90.00
_cell.angle_beta   90.00
_cell.angle_gamma   90.00
#
_symmetry.space_group_name_H-M   'P 1'
#
loop_
_entity.id
_entity.type
_entity.pdbx_description
1 polymer ?
#
loop_
_entity_poly.entity_id
_entity_poly.type
_entity_poly.pdbx_seq_one_letter_code
_entity_poly.pdbx_strand_id
1 'polypeptide(L)'
;EPLQAHREKLLFIKGLYNEEALKGNIHSSQTGNLLSGAPLASGGEIHSGTSIDQVLAQTYGQGTKVPSLVLGCEKANPSVHKNYSMLYSSHISWSSPTTPTPLEIYPALAFDRLFRKSASKADQSVLDAVLEDASDLRRTISLNDRRKLDEYLNSVREVEQRIDQASRRGELQGWRPTLDKPNIARPSDGIPQDIGEHMRLMCDILVLAFQTDTTRICTLKLNNDHSSLRFSNLNIDYMIHHLLSHQESDDWLRVNQFFVEQLAYIADKLDAVQEGERTALDNSMLMFCSSMMTGGHNNDQLPVVLVGRGGGKLETGRVLDYTGKENRKMCSLYLSLMDKFGVQLSSFGDSTERLAEV
;
A
#
# COMPACT_ATOMS: atom_id res chain seq x y z
N GLU A 1 -15.08 16.44 0.35
CA GLU A 1 -16.20 16.40 -0.61
C GLU A 1 -16.41 15.02 -1.22
N PRO A 2 -15.42 14.33 -1.85
CA PRO A 2 -15.70 13.06 -2.54
C PRO A 2 -16.26 11.94 -1.64
N LEU A 3 -15.91 11.95 -0.36
CA LEU A 3 -16.38 10.96 0.62
C LEU A 3 -17.71 11.32 1.30
N GLN A 4 -18.42 12.37 0.87
CA GLN A 4 -19.62 12.86 1.54
C GLN A 4 -20.73 11.80 1.64
N ALA A 5 -20.87 10.95 0.62
CA ALA A 5 -21.82 9.84 0.61
C ALA A 5 -21.54 8.81 1.73
N HIS A 6 -20.28 8.67 2.14
CA HIS A 6 -19.81 7.70 3.12
C HIS A 6 -19.61 8.29 4.52
N ARG A 7 -20.10 9.50 4.80
CA ARG A 7 -19.83 10.20 6.07
C ARG A 7 -20.16 9.38 7.34
N GLU A 8 -21.22 8.57 7.30
CA GLU A 8 -21.67 7.72 8.42
C GLU A 8 -20.82 6.44 8.57
N LYS A 9 -19.91 6.19 7.63
CA LYS A 9 -18.93 5.08 7.62
C LYS A 9 -17.50 5.59 7.66
N LEU A 10 -17.30 6.88 7.93
CA LEU A 10 -16.00 7.55 7.91
C LEU A 10 -15.52 7.83 9.34
N LEU A 11 -14.23 7.62 9.59
CA LEU A 11 -13.53 8.08 10.78
C LEU A 11 -12.33 8.92 10.36
N PHE A 12 -12.34 10.21 10.67
CA PHE A 12 -11.20 11.10 10.42
C PHE A 12 -10.37 11.25 11.68
N ILE A 13 -9.06 11.03 11.60
CA ILE A 13 -8.18 11.09 12.77
C ILE A 13 -7.15 12.20 12.56
N LYS A 14 -7.22 13.23 13.39
CA LYS A 14 -6.33 14.39 13.34
C LYS A 14 -5.14 14.21 14.27
N GLY A 15 -3.99 14.68 13.81
CA GLY A 15 -2.79 14.79 14.63
C GLY A 15 -1.94 13.54 14.71
N LEU A 16 -2.23 12.45 14.00
CA LEU A 16 -1.32 11.30 14.04
C LEU A 16 -0.01 11.59 13.31
N TYR A 17 1.11 11.00 13.76
CA TYR A 17 2.42 11.13 13.10
C TYR A 17 3.26 9.85 13.28
N ASN A 18 4.33 9.72 12.50
CA ASN A 18 5.36 8.69 12.69
C ASN A 18 6.58 9.33 13.36
N GLU A 19 7.00 8.83 14.52
CA GLU A 19 8.10 9.45 15.28
C GLU A 19 9.43 9.38 14.53
N GLU A 20 9.70 8.23 13.90
CA GLU A 20 10.93 8.01 13.13
C GLU A 20 10.98 8.87 11.85
N ALA A 21 9.85 9.37 11.36
CA ALA A 21 9.81 10.25 10.19
C ALA A 21 10.40 11.63 10.50
N LEU A 22 10.38 12.05 11.77
CA LEU A 22 10.92 13.33 12.24
C LEU A 22 12.45 13.31 12.39
N LYS A 23 13.05 12.12 12.47
CA LYS A 23 14.49 11.93 12.75
C LYS A 23 15.33 11.79 11.48
N GLY A 24 14.69 11.40 10.38
CA GLY A 24 15.36 11.08 9.11
C GLY A 24 15.33 12.21 8.07
N ASN A 25 15.56 11.84 6.81
CA ASN A 25 15.45 12.76 5.68
C ASN A 25 13.99 12.94 5.19
N ILE A 26 13.75 14.04 4.48
CA ILE A 26 12.50 14.23 3.73
C ILE A 26 12.33 13.15 2.64
N HIS A 27 11.08 12.88 2.27
CA HIS A 27 10.67 11.83 1.34
C HIS A 27 11.00 10.42 1.86
N SER A 28 12.26 9.95 1.79
CA SER A 28 12.58 8.55 2.12
C SER A 28 12.14 8.18 3.54
N SER A 29 12.45 9.00 4.56
CA SER A 29 12.06 8.71 5.95
C SER A 29 10.60 8.98 6.25
N GLN A 30 9.92 9.77 5.42
CA GLN A 30 8.49 10.07 5.56
C GLN A 30 7.64 8.98 4.92
N THR A 31 7.96 8.54 3.69
CA THR A 31 7.25 7.47 3.01
C THR A 31 7.63 6.08 3.53
N GLY A 32 8.94 5.83 3.72
CA GLY A 32 9.46 4.47 3.91
C GLY A 32 9.13 3.85 5.26
N ASN A 33 8.76 4.68 6.24
CA ASN A 33 8.24 4.21 7.51
C ASN A 33 6.72 4.31 7.62
N LEU A 34 6.01 4.77 6.59
CA LEU A 34 4.60 5.13 6.67
C LEU A 34 3.77 4.03 7.34
N LEU A 35 3.95 2.77 6.91
CA LEU A 35 3.20 1.61 7.42
C LEU A 35 3.97 0.74 8.42
N SER A 36 5.23 1.04 8.73
CA SER A 36 6.07 0.26 9.66
C SER A 36 6.37 0.99 10.97
N GLY A 37 6.39 2.33 10.93
CA GLY A 37 6.86 3.19 12.02
C GLY A 37 8.32 2.95 12.41
N ALA A 38 9.10 2.26 11.57
CA ALA A 38 10.45 1.86 11.87
C ALA A 38 11.48 2.92 11.46
N PRO A 39 12.64 2.97 12.14
CA PRO A 39 13.78 3.76 11.67
C PRO A 39 14.28 3.23 10.33
N LEU A 40 14.84 4.12 9.50
CA LEU A 40 15.43 3.74 8.21
C LEU A 40 16.95 3.80 8.27
N ALA A 41 17.62 2.82 7.65
CA ALA A 41 19.07 2.88 7.46
C ALA A 41 19.47 3.85 6.34
N SER A 42 20.59 4.55 6.55
CA SER A 42 21.21 5.45 5.57
C SER A 42 22.51 4.84 5.01
N GLY A 43 23.17 5.51 4.07
CA GLY A 43 24.50 5.07 3.58
C GLY A 43 24.45 3.87 2.61
N GLY A 44 23.27 3.61 2.04
CA GLY A 44 23.04 2.54 1.06
C GLY A 44 22.74 1.18 1.68
N GLU A 45 22.58 1.08 3.00
CA GLU A 45 21.94 -0.07 3.64
C GLU A 45 20.41 0.04 3.50
N ILE A 46 19.75 -1.10 3.24
CA ILE A 46 18.29 -1.21 3.17
C ILE A 46 17.79 -1.88 4.44
N HIS A 47 17.22 -1.07 5.33
CA HIS A 47 16.60 -1.48 6.58
C HIS A 47 15.47 -0.52 6.95
N SER A 48 14.31 -1.08 7.28
CA SER A 48 13.09 -0.45 7.80
C SER A 48 12.52 -1.40 8.86
N GLY A 49 11.21 -1.68 8.83
CA GLY A 49 10.54 -2.71 9.61
C GLY A 49 9.43 -3.35 8.78
N THR A 50 8.96 -4.52 9.22
CA THR A 50 7.80 -5.17 8.58
C THR A 50 6.57 -4.26 8.72
N SER A 51 5.92 -3.96 7.61
CA SER A 51 4.76 -3.07 7.59
C SER A 51 3.50 -3.77 8.12
N ILE A 52 2.54 -2.99 8.62
CA ILE A 52 1.30 -3.51 9.21
C ILE A 52 0.56 -4.46 8.26
N ASP A 53 0.47 -4.14 6.98
CA ASP A 53 -0.20 -4.98 5.97
C ASP A 53 0.50 -6.33 5.82
N GLN A 54 1.83 -6.38 5.93
CA GLN A 54 2.58 -7.64 5.85
C GLN A 54 2.51 -8.44 7.15
N VAL A 55 2.47 -7.78 8.32
CA VAL A 55 2.18 -8.46 9.60
C VAL A 55 0.80 -9.13 9.57
N LEU A 56 -0.22 -8.42 9.07
CA LEU A 56 -1.55 -8.99 8.89
C LEU A 56 -1.52 -10.16 7.89
N ALA A 57 -0.76 -10.04 6.80
CA ALA A 57 -0.67 -11.05 5.76
C ALA A 57 0.02 -12.34 6.22
N GLN A 58 1.02 -12.23 7.10
CA GLN A 58 1.66 -13.40 7.72
C GLN A 58 0.68 -14.22 8.56
N THR A 59 -0.35 -13.57 9.12
CA THR A 59 -1.37 -14.24 9.95
C THR A 59 -2.56 -14.74 9.13
N TYR A 60 -3.14 -13.89 8.28
CA TYR A 60 -4.40 -14.18 7.58
C TYR A 60 -4.24 -14.50 6.09
N GLY A 61 -3.09 -14.17 5.51
CA GLY A 61 -2.86 -14.36 4.07
C GLY A 61 -2.89 -15.82 3.64
N GLN A 62 -2.61 -16.76 4.56
CA GLN A 62 -2.71 -18.21 4.30
C GLN A 62 -4.13 -18.69 3.99
N GLY A 63 -5.15 -17.92 4.37
CA GLY A 63 -6.56 -18.23 4.09
C GLY A 63 -7.03 -17.81 2.70
N THR A 64 -6.15 -17.21 1.89
CA THR A 64 -6.49 -16.67 0.56
C THR A 64 -5.42 -17.06 -0.47
N LYS A 65 -5.78 -17.01 -1.75
CA LYS A 65 -4.83 -17.34 -2.83
C LYS A 65 -3.66 -16.36 -2.92
N VAL A 66 -3.91 -15.07 -2.68
CA VAL A 66 -2.91 -14.01 -2.69
C VAL A 66 -2.81 -13.42 -1.29
N PRO A 67 -1.78 -13.78 -0.51
CA PRO A 67 -1.66 -13.40 0.90
C PRO A 67 -1.69 -11.89 1.16
N SER A 68 -1.08 -11.12 0.26
CA SER A 68 -1.11 -9.66 0.26
C SER A 68 -0.97 -9.15 -1.18
N LEU A 69 -1.92 -8.31 -1.59
CA LEU A 69 -1.93 -7.66 -2.89
C LEU A 69 -1.34 -6.26 -2.79
N VAL A 70 -0.12 -6.06 -3.32
CA VAL A 70 0.57 -4.77 -3.26
C VAL A 70 0.63 -4.17 -4.65
N LEU A 71 -0.09 -3.06 -4.81
CA LEU A 71 -0.37 -2.37 -6.07
C LEU A 71 0.25 -0.97 -6.05
N GLY A 72 0.66 -0.50 -7.23
CA GLY A 72 1.17 0.86 -7.42
C GLY A 72 0.67 1.49 -8.72
N CYS A 73 0.59 2.82 -8.76
CA CYS A 73 0.30 3.57 -10.00
C CYS A 73 1.52 4.37 -10.50
N GLU A 74 2.68 4.19 -9.88
CA GLU A 74 3.93 4.82 -10.30
C GLU A 74 5.11 3.85 -10.11
N LYS A 75 6.08 3.91 -11.01
CA LYS A 75 7.31 3.10 -10.94
C LYS A 75 8.15 3.50 -9.72
N ALA A 76 8.86 2.52 -9.16
CA ALA A 76 9.87 2.80 -8.15
C ALA A 76 11.03 3.62 -8.73
N ASN A 77 11.56 4.53 -7.92
CA ASN A 77 12.72 5.34 -8.23
C ASN A 77 13.98 4.74 -7.57
N PRO A 78 14.93 4.18 -8.34
CA PRO A 78 16.15 3.56 -7.80
C PRO A 78 17.29 4.55 -7.52
N SER A 79 16.97 5.84 -7.36
CA SER A 79 17.96 6.90 -7.08
C SER A 79 18.35 6.95 -5.60
N VAL A 80 19.31 7.82 -5.27
CA VAL A 80 19.68 8.14 -3.89
C VAL A 80 19.38 9.61 -3.64
N HIS A 81 18.73 9.92 -2.51
CA HIS A 81 18.44 11.29 -2.09
C HIS A 81 18.86 11.49 -0.64
N LYS A 82 19.71 12.51 -0.40
CA LYS A 82 20.24 12.85 0.95
C LYS A 82 20.76 11.63 1.72
N ASN A 83 21.55 10.78 1.07
CA ASN A 83 22.16 9.55 1.63
C ASN A 83 21.19 8.39 1.95
N TYR A 84 19.93 8.48 1.53
CA TYR A 84 18.97 7.37 1.60
C TYR A 84 18.60 6.87 0.20
N SER A 85 18.32 5.57 0.09
CA SER A 85 17.75 5.01 -1.13
C SER A 85 16.34 5.58 -1.38
N MET A 86 16.03 5.92 -2.62
CA MET A 86 14.68 6.32 -3.04
C MET A 86 13.72 5.13 -3.11
N LEU A 87 14.19 3.90 -2.87
CA LEU A 87 13.33 2.76 -2.60
C LEU A 87 12.39 3.01 -1.42
N TYR A 88 12.87 3.67 -0.37
CA TYR A 88 12.05 4.06 0.78
C TYR A 88 10.95 5.06 0.39
N SER A 89 11.21 5.97 -0.53
CA SER A 89 10.18 6.87 -1.08
C SER A 89 9.24 6.16 -2.07
N SER A 90 9.68 5.02 -2.60
CA SER A 90 8.96 4.24 -3.61
C SER A 90 8.06 3.17 -2.99
N HIS A 91 8.39 2.63 -1.82
CA HIS A 91 7.66 1.52 -1.20
C HIS A 91 7.16 1.86 0.20
N ILE A 92 5.91 1.52 0.46
CA ILE A 92 5.28 1.62 1.79
C ILE A 92 5.03 0.25 2.44
N SER A 93 5.05 -0.83 1.65
CA SER A 93 4.89 -2.22 2.12
C SER A 93 6.26 -2.91 2.20
N TRP A 94 6.52 -3.58 3.31
CA TRP A 94 7.78 -4.23 3.65
C TRP A 94 7.50 -5.59 4.28
N SER A 95 7.86 -6.68 3.59
CA SER A 95 7.60 -8.06 4.06
C SER A 95 8.54 -8.46 5.19
N SER A 96 9.73 -7.84 5.21
CA SER A 96 10.71 -7.94 6.28
C SER A 96 11.40 -6.59 6.47
N PRO A 97 12.15 -6.39 7.58
CA PRO A 97 12.93 -5.17 7.79
C PRO A 97 13.86 -4.82 6.63
N THR A 98 14.32 -5.76 5.82
CA THR A 98 15.29 -5.51 4.74
C THR A 98 14.71 -5.75 3.35
N THR A 99 13.41 -6.06 3.25
CA THR A 99 12.78 -6.47 1.98
C THR A 99 11.54 -5.64 1.70
N PRO A 100 11.62 -4.66 0.76
CA PRO A 100 10.42 -3.99 0.28
C PRO A 100 9.58 -5.00 -0.51
N THR A 101 8.27 -4.95 -0.32
CA THR A 101 7.35 -5.73 -1.13
C THR A 101 7.27 -5.13 -2.54
N PRO A 102 7.47 -5.92 -3.62
CA PRO A 102 7.33 -5.42 -4.99
C PRO A 102 5.93 -4.85 -5.25
N LEU A 103 5.91 -3.65 -5.86
CA LEU A 103 4.70 -2.99 -6.35
C LEU A 103 4.33 -3.54 -7.72
N GLU A 104 3.14 -4.12 -7.85
CA GLU A 104 2.59 -4.43 -9.16
C GLU A 104 1.95 -3.17 -9.75
N ILE A 105 2.47 -2.71 -10.89
CA ILE A 105 2.04 -1.49 -11.57
C ILE A 105 1.30 -1.78 -12.89
N TYR A 106 1.34 -3.03 -13.37
CA TYR A 106 0.70 -3.44 -14.60
C TYR A 106 -0.67 -4.06 -14.27
N PRO A 107 -1.79 -3.44 -14.67
CA PRO A 107 -3.13 -3.96 -14.36
C PRO A 107 -3.35 -5.40 -14.85
N ALA A 108 -2.81 -5.74 -16.02
CA ALA A 108 -2.88 -7.08 -16.59
C ALA A 108 -2.19 -8.15 -15.70
N LEU A 109 -1.02 -7.82 -15.15
CA LEU A 109 -0.27 -8.74 -14.27
C LEU A 109 -0.92 -8.83 -12.89
N ALA A 110 -1.44 -7.72 -12.35
CA ALA A 110 -2.22 -7.74 -11.12
C ALA A 110 -3.48 -8.61 -11.25
N PHE A 111 -4.21 -8.50 -12.37
CA PHE A 111 -5.35 -9.35 -12.67
C PHE A 111 -4.95 -10.84 -12.79
N ASP A 112 -3.88 -11.13 -13.54
CA ASP A 112 -3.40 -12.50 -13.70
C ASP A 112 -2.99 -13.12 -12.38
N ARG A 113 -2.39 -12.35 -11.48
CA ARG A 113 -2.04 -12.81 -10.12
C ARG A 113 -3.27 -13.30 -9.35
N LEU A 114 -4.41 -12.64 -9.51
CA LEU A 114 -5.65 -13.04 -8.87
C LEU A 114 -6.25 -14.31 -9.51
N PHE A 115 -6.27 -14.41 -10.85
CA PHE A 115 -7.12 -15.40 -11.53
C PHE A 115 -6.38 -16.50 -12.31
N ARG A 116 -5.08 -16.36 -12.56
CA ARG A 116 -4.30 -17.39 -13.27
C ARG A 116 -4.19 -18.65 -12.40
N LYS A 117 -4.48 -19.82 -12.98
CA LYS A 117 -4.66 -21.07 -12.24
C LYS A 117 -3.38 -21.63 -11.60
N SER A 118 -2.20 -21.27 -12.11
CA SER A 118 -0.90 -21.57 -11.50
C SER A 118 0.22 -20.75 -12.16
N ALA A 119 1.32 -20.55 -11.44
CA ALA A 119 2.60 -20.23 -12.06
C ALA A 119 2.98 -21.38 -13.01
N SER A 120 3.50 -21.07 -14.18
CA SER A 120 3.95 -22.08 -15.13
C SER A 120 5.34 -22.58 -14.74
N LYS A 121 5.70 -23.82 -15.12
CA LYS A 121 7.10 -24.29 -15.01
C LYS A 121 8.08 -23.37 -15.74
N ALA A 122 7.62 -22.65 -16.76
CA ALA A 122 8.43 -21.66 -17.46
C ALA A 122 8.70 -20.43 -16.59
N ASP A 123 7.75 -20.02 -15.73
CA ASP A 123 7.93 -18.88 -14.82
C ASP A 123 9.03 -19.19 -13.79
N GLN A 124 9.04 -20.41 -13.24
CA GLN A 124 10.12 -20.90 -12.36
C GLN A 124 11.46 -20.97 -13.09
N SER A 125 11.49 -21.54 -14.31
CA SER A 125 12.74 -21.66 -15.07
C SER A 125 13.35 -20.31 -15.45
N VAL A 126 12.53 -19.28 -15.74
CA VAL A 126 13.02 -17.92 -15.99
C VAL A 126 13.60 -17.32 -14.71
N LEU A 127 12.95 -17.57 -13.58
CA LEU A 127 13.36 -17.08 -12.27
C LEU A 127 14.70 -17.68 -11.84
N ASP A 128 14.84 -18.99 -11.99
CA ASP A 128 16.09 -19.73 -11.77
C ASP A 128 17.22 -19.17 -12.63
N ALA A 129 16.96 -18.95 -13.93
CA ALA A 129 17.96 -18.37 -14.85
C ALA A 129 18.36 -16.93 -14.46
N VAL A 130 17.40 -16.09 -14.07
CA VAL A 130 17.67 -14.72 -13.61
C VAL A 130 18.50 -14.74 -12.32
N LEU A 131 18.23 -15.66 -11.39
CA LEU A 131 19.01 -15.79 -10.16
C LEU A 131 20.43 -16.29 -10.41
N GLU A 132 20.62 -17.22 -11.35
CA GLU A 132 21.93 -17.71 -11.78
C GLU A 132 22.75 -16.57 -12.41
N ASP A 133 22.19 -15.88 -13.41
CA ASP A 133 22.84 -14.74 -14.08
C ASP A 133 23.18 -13.61 -13.10
N ALA A 134 22.25 -13.30 -12.18
CA ALA A 134 22.48 -12.29 -11.17
C ALA A 134 23.58 -12.71 -10.18
N SER A 135 23.67 -13.98 -9.81
CA SER A 135 24.73 -14.48 -8.93
C SER A 135 26.11 -14.36 -9.58
N ASP A 136 26.20 -14.62 -10.87
CA ASP A 136 27.44 -14.44 -11.65
C ASP A 136 27.82 -12.96 -11.80
N LEU A 137 26.85 -12.11 -12.14
CA LEU A 137 27.06 -10.66 -12.22
C LEU A 137 27.51 -10.08 -10.88
N ARG A 138 26.93 -10.54 -9.78
CA ARG A 138 27.29 -10.10 -8.42
C ARG A 138 28.77 -10.29 -8.11
N ARG A 139 29.41 -11.32 -8.66
CA ARG A 139 30.84 -11.60 -8.45
C ARG A 139 31.74 -10.58 -9.14
N THR A 140 31.31 -10.01 -10.26
CA THR A 140 32.16 -9.18 -11.16
C THR A 140 31.96 -7.68 -10.99
N ILE A 141 30.87 -7.23 -10.35
CA ILE A 141 30.54 -5.81 -10.19
C ILE A 141 31.09 -5.18 -8.90
N SER A 142 31.11 -3.84 -8.89
CA SER A 142 31.57 -3.03 -7.75
C SER A 142 30.68 -3.17 -6.51
N LEU A 143 31.19 -2.81 -5.32
CA LEU A 143 30.39 -2.85 -4.09
C LEU A 143 29.10 -2.01 -4.17
N ASN A 144 29.12 -0.87 -4.87
CA ASN A 144 27.94 -0.03 -5.05
C ASN A 144 26.91 -0.67 -5.98
N ASP A 145 27.36 -1.34 -7.05
CA ASP A 145 26.46 -2.03 -7.98
C ASP A 145 25.90 -3.32 -7.37
N ARG A 146 26.68 -4.01 -6.53
CA ARG A 146 26.20 -5.15 -5.73
C ARG A 146 25.00 -4.78 -4.87
N ARG A 147 24.98 -3.58 -4.29
CA ARG A 147 23.84 -3.11 -3.48
C ARG A 147 22.57 -2.98 -4.33
N LYS A 148 22.64 -2.37 -5.51
CA LYS A 148 21.51 -2.28 -6.44
C LYS A 148 21.04 -3.64 -6.94
N LEU A 149 21.99 -4.55 -7.16
CA LEU A 149 21.67 -5.92 -7.55
C LEU A 149 21.01 -6.69 -6.41
N ASP A 150 21.46 -6.53 -5.17
CA ASP A 150 20.86 -7.14 -3.98
C ASP A 150 19.42 -6.60 -3.76
N GLU A 151 19.15 -5.32 -4.05
CA GLU A 151 17.79 -4.75 -4.07
C GLU A 151 16.87 -5.45 -5.10
N TYR A 152 17.37 -5.66 -6.32
CA TYR A 152 16.65 -6.39 -7.37
C TYR A 152 16.41 -7.85 -6.98
N LEU A 153 17.45 -8.54 -6.49
CA LEU A 153 17.39 -9.94 -6.08
C LEU A 153 16.42 -10.18 -4.91
N ASN A 154 16.32 -9.24 -3.98
CA ASN A 154 15.32 -9.32 -2.91
C ASN A 154 13.88 -9.24 -3.46
N SER A 155 13.65 -8.39 -4.47
CA SER A 155 12.36 -8.32 -5.16
C SER A 155 12.03 -9.61 -5.91
N VAL A 156 13.04 -10.26 -6.50
CA VAL A 156 12.93 -11.55 -7.20
C VAL A 156 12.57 -12.69 -6.23
N ARG A 157 13.24 -12.78 -5.07
CA ARG A 157 12.93 -13.77 -4.03
C ARG A 157 11.52 -13.61 -3.45
N GLU A 158 11.03 -12.38 -3.33
CA GLU A 158 9.65 -12.13 -2.93
C GLU A 158 8.66 -12.75 -3.94
N VAL A 159 8.96 -12.65 -5.23
CA VAL A 159 8.13 -13.26 -6.28
C VAL A 159 8.19 -14.80 -6.17
N GLU A 160 9.36 -15.39 -5.94
CA GLU A 160 9.51 -16.84 -5.70
C GLU A 160 8.65 -17.34 -4.53
N GLN A 161 8.81 -16.73 -3.36
CA GLN A 161 8.09 -17.14 -2.15
C GLN A 161 6.58 -17.05 -2.36
N ARG A 162 6.11 -16.05 -3.11
CA ARG A 162 4.68 -15.89 -3.45
C ARG A 162 4.20 -16.97 -4.42
N ILE A 163 5.01 -17.37 -5.40
CA ILE A 163 4.69 -18.48 -6.31
C ILE A 163 4.55 -19.80 -5.52
N ASP A 164 5.46 -20.05 -4.59
CA ASP A 164 5.43 -21.24 -3.74
C ASP A 164 4.20 -21.27 -2.83
N GLN A 165 3.81 -20.13 -2.26
CA GLN A 165 2.62 -20.01 -1.41
C GLN A 165 1.32 -20.16 -2.21
N ALA A 166 1.23 -19.61 -3.42
CA ALA A 166 0.06 -19.75 -4.29
C ALA A 166 -0.26 -21.22 -4.66
N SER A 167 0.72 -22.11 -4.52
CA SER A 167 0.57 -23.54 -4.77
C SER A 167 -0.01 -24.32 -3.58
N ARG A 168 -0.08 -23.71 -2.39
CA ARG A 168 -0.59 -24.33 -1.16
C ARG A 168 -2.00 -23.80 -0.86
N ARG A 169 -3.03 -24.48 -1.36
CA ARG A 169 -4.43 -24.12 -1.07
C ARG A 169 -4.76 -24.33 0.40
N GLY A 170 -5.18 -23.26 1.09
CA GLY A 170 -5.99 -23.33 2.30
C GLY A 170 -7.41 -22.88 1.96
N GLU A 171 -8.30 -23.80 1.59
CA GLU A 171 -9.73 -23.48 1.49
C GLU A 171 -10.29 -23.44 2.92
N LEU A 172 -10.57 -22.24 3.45
CA LEU A 172 -11.34 -22.08 4.68
C LEU A 172 -12.75 -22.62 4.43
N GLN A 173 -13.11 -23.73 5.07
CA GLN A 173 -14.44 -24.33 4.93
C GLN A 173 -15.53 -23.36 5.40
N GLY A 174 -16.55 -23.14 4.56
CA GLY A 174 -17.85 -22.57 4.95
C GLY A 174 -18.16 -21.14 4.47
N TRP A 175 -17.17 -20.34 4.08
CA TRP A 175 -17.40 -19.00 3.52
C TRP A 175 -17.34 -19.06 1.98
N ARG A 176 -18.24 -18.35 1.29
CA ARG A 176 -18.30 -18.30 -0.19
C ARG A 176 -18.14 -16.85 -0.65
N PRO A 177 -17.29 -16.59 -1.66
CA PRO A 177 -17.13 -15.24 -2.19
C PRO A 177 -18.41 -14.76 -2.86
N THR A 178 -18.59 -13.44 -2.89
CA THR A 178 -19.72 -12.81 -3.59
C THR A 178 -19.62 -13.04 -5.09
N LEU A 179 -18.40 -13.20 -5.62
CA LEU A 179 -18.12 -13.59 -7.00
C LEU A 179 -17.14 -14.78 -7.04
N ASP A 180 -17.53 -15.86 -7.72
CA ASP A 180 -16.65 -17.02 -7.93
C ASP A 180 -15.63 -16.81 -9.06
N LYS A 181 -15.89 -15.84 -9.95
CA LYS A 181 -15.10 -15.57 -11.16
C LYS A 181 -15.06 -14.07 -11.45
N PRO A 182 -14.01 -13.57 -12.14
CA PRO A 182 -13.95 -12.18 -12.55
C PRO A 182 -15.13 -11.85 -13.46
N ASN A 183 -15.81 -10.73 -13.17
CA ASN A 183 -16.90 -10.16 -13.96
C ASN A 183 -16.44 -9.02 -14.87
N ILE A 184 -15.14 -8.72 -14.88
CA ILE A 184 -14.49 -7.78 -15.79
C ILE A 184 -13.56 -8.55 -16.74
N ALA A 185 -13.32 -7.99 -17.92
CA ALA A 185 -12.29 -8.50 -18.83
C ALA A 185 -10.89 -8.31 -18.22
N ARG A 186 -9.97 -9.23 -18.53
CA ARG A 186 -8.54 -9.02 -18.23
C ARG A 186 -8.08 -7.72 -18.90
N PRO A 187 -7.43 -6.79 -18.17
CA PRO A 187 -6.89 -5.57 -18.79
C PRO A 187 -5.90 -5.89 -19.92
N SER A 188 -5.76 -4.96 -20.86
CA SER A 188 -4.72 -5.02 -21.89
C SER A 188 -3.33 -4.96 -21.27
N ASP A 189 -2.35 -5.58 -21.94
CA ASP A 189 -0.96 -5.50 -21.50
C ASP A 189 -0.44 -4.05 -21.59
N GLY A 190 0.49 -3.71 -20.69
CA GLY A 190 1.03 -2.35 -20.58
C GLY A 190 0.37 -1.50 -19.49
N ILE A 191 0.80 -0.24 -19.41
CA ILE A 191 0.28 0.76 -18.47
C ILE A 191 -0.51 1.77 -19.30
N PRO A 192 -1.78 2.09 -18.95
CA PRO A 192 -2.53 3.15 -19.62
C PRO A 192 -1.76 4.46 -19.62
N GLN A 193 -1.86 5.23 -20.71
CA GLN A 193 -1.20 6.53 -20.80
C GLN A 193 -1.90 7.59 -19.94
N ASP A 194 -3.22 7.46 -19.78
CA ASP A 194 -4.00 8.29 -18.86
C ASP A 194 -3.86 7.76 -17.43
N ILE A 195 -3.38 8.60 -16.52
CA ILE A 195 -3.16 8.23 -15.12
C ILE A 195 -4.49 7.95 -14.39
N GLY A 196 -5.57 8.63 -14.76
CA GLY A 196 -6.90 8.38 -14.21
C GLY A 196 -7.41 7.01 -14.58
N GLU A 197 -7.28 6.63 -15.85
CA GLU A 197 -7.61 5.27 -16.30
C GLU A 197 -6.76 4.22 -15.56
N HIS A 198 -5.45 4.45 -15.43
CA HIS A 198 -4.57 3.53 -14.70
C HIS A 198 -5.00 3.34 -13.24
N MET A 199 -5.21 4.44 -12.50
CA MET A 199 -5.67 4.38 -11.11
C MET A 199 -7.03 3.70 -10.97
N ARG A 200 -7.98 3.97 -11.88
CA ARG A 200 -9.30 3.33 -11.87
C ARG A 200 -9.20 1.82 -12.09
N LEU A 201 -8.38 1.37 -13.03
CA LEU A 201 -8.14 -0.07 -13.24
C LEU A 201 -7.53 -0.73 -11.99
N MET A 202 -6.55 -0.09 -11.34
CA MET A 202 -5.96 -0.63 -10.11
C MET A 202 -6.99 -0.68 -8.97
N CYS A 203 -7.89 0.31 -8.87
CA CYS A 203 -9.02 0.30 -7.93
C CYS A 203 -10.01 -0.85 -8.22
N ASP A 204 -10.39 -1.05 -9.49
CA ASP A 204 -11.29 -2.14 -9.88
C ASP A 204 -10.67 -3.52 -9.58
N ILE A 205 -9.37 -3.70 -9.79
CA ILE A 205 -8.66 -4.93 -9.43
C ILE A 205 -8.66 -5.16 -7.92
N LEU A 206 -8.44 -4.12 -7.11
CA LEU A 206 -8.53 -4.19 -5.66
C LEU A 206 -9.93 -4.63 -5.22
N VAL A 207 -10.98 -3.96 -5.69
CA VAL A 207 -12.38 -4.29 -5.38
C VAL A 207 -12.68 -5.72 -5.76
N LEU A 208 -12.27 -6.12 -6.96
CA LEU A 208 -12.50 -7.46 -7.47
C LEU A 208 -11.81 -8.52 -6.60
N ALA A 209 -10.57 -8.27 -6.16
CA ALA A 209 -9.83 -9.17 -5.29
C ALA A 209 -10.55 -9.44 -3.95
N PHE A 210 -11.24 -8.42 -3.41
CA PHE A 210 -12.06 -8.54 -2.21
C PHE A 210 -13.38 -9.28 -2.50
N GLN A 211 -14.09 -8.92 -3.58
CA GLN A 211 -15.35 -9.58 -3.99
C GLN A 211 -15.17 -11.09 -4.23
N THR A 212 -13.99 -11.50 -4.71
CA THR A 212 -13.64 -12.89 -5.00
C THR A 212 -12.84 -13.57 -3.88
N ASP A 213 -12.63 -12.91 -2.72
CA ASP A 213 -11.77 -13.35 -1.59
C ASP A 213 -10.42 -13.93 -2.03
N THR A 214 -9.91 -13.37 -3.11
CA THR A 214 -8.63 -13.78 -3.63
C THR A 214 -7.51 -13.19 -2.79
N THR A 215 -7.78 -12.08 -2.11
CA THR A 215 -7.00 -11.54 -1.00
C THR A 215 -7.92 -10.86 0.02
N ARG A 216 -7.47 -10.74 1.27
CA ARG A 216 -8.10 -9.93 2.32
C ARG A 216 -7.29 -8.70 2.69
N ILE A 217 -6.10 -8.54 2.10
CA ILE A 217 -5.14 -7.51 2.45
C ILE A 217 -4.60 -6.91 1.17
N CYS A 218 -4.80 -5.61 1.00
CA CYS A 218 -4.30 -4.89 -0.16
C CYS A 218 -3.69 -3.56 0.25
N THR A 219 -2.55 -3.24 -0.35
CA THR A 219 -1.90 -1.94 -0.26
C THR A 219 -1.87 -1.33 -1.66
N LEU A 220 -2.51 -0.18 -1.86
CA LEU A 220 -2.53 0.53 -3.14
C LEU A 220 -1.84 1.88 -3.00
N LYS A 221 -0.68 2.04 -3.65
CA LYS A 221 0.06 3.29 -3.67
C LYS A 221 -0.26 4.09 -4.94
N LEU A 222 -0.90 5.24 -4.81
CA LEU A 222 -1.33 6.05 -5.95
C LEU A 222 -0.16 6.82 -6.60
N ASN A 223 0.81 7.29 -5.83
CA ASN A 223 1.97 8.03 -6.33
C ASN A 223 3.15 7.98 -5.36
N ASN A 224 4.33 8.40 -5.84
CA ASN A 224 5.51 8.62 -5.01
C ASN A 224 5.51 10.05 -4.42
N ASP A 225 6.15 10.24 -3.26
CA ASP A 225 6.33 11.59 -2.70
C ASP A 225 7.16 12.47 -3.63
N HIS A 226 8.21 11.90 -4.23
CA HIS A 226 9.04 12.55 -5.24
C HIS A 226 8.57 12.18 -6.66
N SER A 227 7.26 12.29 -6.90
CA SER A 227 6.63 11.90 -8.16
C SER A 227 6.91 12.86 -9.31
N SER A 228 7.24 12.29 -10.46
CA SER A 228 7.39 12.99 -11.74
C SER A 228 6.11 12.99 -12.58
N LEU A 229 5.00 12.47 -12.04
CA LEU A 229 3.72 12.40 -12.74
C LEU A 229 3.16 13.80 -13.02
N ARG A 230 2.44 13.92 -14.12
CA ARG A 230 1.65 15.09 -14.51
C ARG A 230 0.19 14.66 -14.61
N PHE A 231 -0.76 15.54 -14.32
CA PHE A 231 -2.19 15.23 -14.27
C PHE A 231 -2.90 15.88 -15.45
N SER A 232 -2.54 15.47 -16.67
CA SER A 232 -3.17 15.96 -17.90
C SER A 232 -4.68 15.68 -17.94
N ASN A 233 -5.13 14.59 -17.31
CA ASN A 233 -6.55 14.28 -17.11
C ASN A 233 -7.32 15.35 -16.31
N LEU A 234 -6.61 16.16 -15.54
CA LEU A 234 -7.14 17.30 -14.79
C LEU A 234 -6.81 18.65 -15.44
N ASN A 235 -6.27 18.65 -16.66
CA ASN A 235 -5.69 19.81 -17.34
C ASN A 235 -4.51 20.46 -16.58
N ILE A 236 -3.73 19.65 -15.82
CA ILE A 236 -2.55 20.08 -15.07
C ILE A 236 -1.33 19.32 -15.61
N ASP A 237 -0.81 19.79 -16.74
CA ASP A 237 0.32 19.15 -17.43
C ASP A 237 1.59 20.00 -17.44
N TYR A 238 1.53 21.27 -17.04
CA TYR A 238 2.66 22.20 -17.08
C TYR A 238 3.74 21.89 -16.03
N MET A 239 3.39 21.18 -14.95
CA MET A 239 4.29 20.89 -13.83
C MET A 239 4.11 19.47 -13.28
N ILE A 240 5.21 18.85 -12.82
CA ILE A 240 5.18 17.53 -12.18
C ILE A 240 4.63 17.63 -10.75
N HIS A 241 4.01 16.56 -10.25
CA HIS A 241 3.40 16.44 -8.93
C HIS A 241 4.29 16.96 -7.81
N HIS A 242 5.56 16.55 -7.79
CA HIS A 242 6.48 16.97 -6.73
C HIS A 242 6.67 18.49 -6.69
N LEU A 243 6.77 19.16 -7.84
CA LEU A 243 6.91 20.62 -7.85
C LEU A 243 5.58 21.32 -7.56
N LEU A 244 4.47 20.74 -7.99
CA LEU A 244 3.13 21.26 -7.71
C LEU A 244 2.80 21.27 -6.23
N SER A 245 3.22 20.24 -5.48
CA SER A 245 2.92 20.16 -4.05
C SER A 245 3.53 21.33 -3.25
N HIS A 246 4.61 21.95 -3.73
CA HIS A 246 5.25 23.12 -3.10
C HIS A 246 4.51 24.44 -3.31
N GLN A 247 3.44 24.47 -4.13
CA GLN A 247 2.77 25.73 -4.49
C GLN A 247 1.49 26.03 -3.70
N GLU A 248 0.97 25.08 -2.91
CA GLU A 248 -0.29 25.22 -2.14
C GLU A 248 -1.43 25.91 -2.93
N SER A 249 -1.58 25.55 -4.21
CA SER A 249 -2.48 26.20 -5.17
C SER A 249 -3.83 25.47 -5.35
N ASP A 250 -4.75 26.07 -6.10
CA ASP A 250 -6.01 25.40 -6.49
C ASP A 250 -5.77 24.14 -7.32
N ASP A 251 -4.71 24.11 -8.14
CA ASP A 251 -4.30 22.93 -8.89
C ASP A 251 -3.81 21.83 -7.93
N TRP A 252 -3.07 22.19 -6.87
CA TRP A 252 -2.69 21.26 -5.80
C TRP A 252 -3.91 20.67 -5.09
N LEU A 253 -4.91 21.49 -4.77
CA LEU A 253 -6.17 21.03 -4.19
C LEU A 253 -6.91 20.05 -5.12
N ARG A 254 -7.02 20.37 -6.41
CA ARG A 254 -7.67 19.51 -7.42
C ARG A 254 -7.01 18.14 -7.53
N VAL A 255 -5.68 18.09 -7.50
CA VAL A 255 -4.95 16.81 -7.49
C VAL A 255 -5.21 16.01 -6.20
N ASN A 256 -5.25 16.65 -5.03
CA ASN A 256 -5.59 15.96 -3.79
C ASN A 256 -7.04 15.44 -3.78
N GLN A 257 -7.99 16.23 -4.29
CA GLN A 257 -9.37 15.78 -4.47
C GLN A 257 -9.44 14.55 -5.37
N PHE A 258 -8.71 14.55 -6.49
CA PHE A 258 -8.62 13.43 -7.41
C PHE A 258 -8.07 12.13 -6.77
N PHE A 259 -7.10 12.22 -5.84
CA PHE A 259 -6.68 11.04 -5.07
C PHE A 259 -7.77 10.54 -4.11
N VAL A 260 -8.47 11.46 -3.43
CA VAL A 260 -9.59 11.10 -2.53
C VAL A 260 -10.78 10.53 -3.31
N GLU A 261 -10.99 10.92 -4.57
CA GLU A 261 -11.96 10.31 -5.48
C GLU A 261 -11.65 8.85 -5.81
N GLN A 262 -10.39 8.41 -5.71
CA GLN A 262 -10.06 6.99 -5.85
C GLN A 262 -10.53 6.20 -4.62
N LEU A 263 -10.34 6.75 -3.42
CA LEU A 263 -10.87 6.15 -2.19
C LEU A 263 -12.41 6.10 -2.21
N ALA A 264 -13.05 7.20 -2.62
CA ALA A 264 -14.51 7.26 -2.73
C ALA A 264 -15.05 6.20 -3.69
N TYR A 265 -14.41 6.03 -4.84
CA TYR A 265 -14.79 5.01 -5.81
C TYR A 265 -14.64 3.57 -5.29
N ILE A 266 -13.55 3.27 -4.58
CA ILE A 266 -13.39 1.97 -3.91
C ILE A 266 -14.51 1.77 -2.90
N ALA A 267 -14.80 2.78 -2.08
CA ALA A 267 -15.86 2.73 -1.08
C ALA A 267 -17.24 2.51 -1.74
N ASP A 268 -17.60 3.27 -2.77
CA ASP A 268 -18.85 3.11 -3.53
C ASP A 268 -18.99 1.69 -4.07
N LYS A 269 -17.93 1.18 -4.70
CA LYS A 269 -17.92 -0.16 -5.28
C LYS A 269 -18.08 -1.25 -4.24
N LEU A 270 -17.37 -1.17 -3.11
CA LEU A 270 -17.49 -2.15 -2.02
C LEU A 270 -18.83 -2.03 -1.29
N ASP A 271 -19.42 -0.83 -1.21
CA ASP A 271 -20.72 -0.63 -0.59
C ASP A 271 -21.87 -1.20 -1.44
N ALA A 272 -21.68 -1.25 -2.76
CA ALA A 272 -22.62 -1.90 -3.67
C ALA A 272 -22.57 -3.45 -3.63
N VAL A 273 -21.63 -4.05 -2.88
CA VAL A 273 -21.49 -5.51 -2.75
C VAL A 273 -22.17 -5.96 -1.48
N GLN A 274 -23.23 -6.76 -1.61
CA GLN A 274 -23.90 -7.34 -0.44
C GLN A 274 -23.21 -8.64 0.01
N GLU A 275 -22.84 -8.69 1.29
CA GLU A 275 -22.26 -9.85 2.00
C GLU A 275 -23.16 -10.24 3.19
N GLY A 276 -24.25 -10.96 2.91
CA GLY A 276 -25.26 -11.29 3.92
C GLY A 276 -26.06 -10.06 4.32
N GLU A 277 -26.09 -9.71 5.61
CA GLU A 277 -26.83 -8.55 6.15
C GLU A 277 -26.06 -7.23 6.04
N ARG A 278 -24.82 -7.26 5.56
CA ARG A 278 -23.89 -6.10 5.50
C ARG A 278 -23.29 -5.96 4.11
N THR A 279 -22.74 -4.80 3.79
CA THR A 279 -21.97 -4.64 2.55
C THR A 279 -20.51 -5.06 2.74
N ALA A 280 -19.78 -5.30 1.65
CA ALA A 280 -18.35 -5.58 1.73
C ALA A 280 -17.59 -4.38 2.37
N LEU A 281 -18.06 -3.15 2.16
CA LEU A 281 -17.51 -1.97 2.83
C LEU A 281 -17.75 -2.01 4.36
N ASP A 282 -18.92 -2.45 4.81
CA ASP A 282 -19.22 -2.61 6.24
C ASP A 282 -18.33 -3.67 6.91
N ASN A 283 -17.93 -4.70 6.17
CA ASN A 283 -17.01 -5.74 6.65
C ASN A 283 -15.52 -5.34 6.52
N SER A 284 -15.21 -4.30 5.75
CA SER A 284 -13.84 -3.86 5.46
C SER A 284 -13.37 -2.70 6.33
N MET A 285 -12.05 -2.50 6.36
CA MET A 285 -11.40 -1.29 6.87
C MET A 285 -10.51 -0.73 5.76
N LEU A 286 -10.88 0.40 5.18
CA LEU A 286 -10.05 1.14 4.23
C LEU A 286 -9.32 2.23 4.99
N MET A 287 -7.99 2.30 4.87
CA MET A 287 -7.19 3.40 5.41
C MET A 287 -6.57 4.18 4.27
N PHE A 288 -6.89 5.47 4.19
CA PHE A 288 -6.21 6.43 3.32
C PHE A 288 -5.30 7.31 4.18
N CYS A 289 -4.04 7.40 3.76
CA CYS A 289 -3.06 8.28 4.41
C CYS A 289 -2.03 8.79 3.41
N SER A 290 -1.36 9.87 3.80
CA SER A 290 -0.20 10.43 3.13
C SER A 290 0.95 10.53 4.14
N SER A 291 2.19 10.46 3.65
CA SER A 291 3.40 10.67 4.43
C SER A 291 3.61 12.12 4.86
N MET A 292 2.82 13.06 4.32
CA MET A 292 2.89 14.49 4.60
C MET A 292 1.50 15.15 4.55
N MET A 293 1.27 16.18 5.37
CA MET A 293 0.08 17.04 5.33
C MET A 293 0.13 18.04 4.18
N THR A 294 1.28 18.67 3.96
CA THR A 294 1.49 19.69 2.93
C THR A 294 2.79 19.45 2.20
N GLY A 295 2.93 20.03 1.00
CA GLY A 295 4.15 19.88 0.20
C GLY A 295 5.38 20.56 0.79
N GLY A 296 5.23 21.40 1.83
CA GLY A 296 6.34 21.90 2.66
C GLY A 296 6.98 20.82 3.56
N HIS A 297 6.84 19.54 3.21
CA HIS A 297 7.33 18.38 3.93
C HIS A 297 6.81 18.24 5.37
N ASN A 298 5.64 18.80 5.68
CA ASN A 298 5.05 18.71 7.01
C ASN A 298 4.60 17.28 7.31
N ASN A 299 5.27 16.63 8.26
CA ASN A 299 4.97 15.30 8.77
C ASN A 299 4.67 15.27 10.28
N ASP A 300 4.41 16.43 10.89
CA ASP A 300 4.03 16.54 12.30
C ASP A 300 2.58 16.11 12.55
N GLN A 301 1.78 16.03 11.49
CA GLN A 301 0.43 15.49 11.47
C GLN A 301 0.16 14.91 10.09
N LEU A 302 -0.32 13.68 10.00
CA LEU A 302 -0.63 13.02 8.75
C LEU A 302 -2.14 13.09 8.51
N PRO A 303 -2.59 13.26 7.26
CA PRO A 303 -4.00 13.11 6.94
C PRO A 303 -4.36 11.63 7.02
N VAL A 304 -5.22 11.25 7.96
CA VAL A 304 -5.64 9.86 8.15
C VAL A 304 -7.15 9.76 8.11
N VAL A 305 -7.66 8.97 7.17
CA VAL A 305 -9.08 8.71 6.98
C VAL A 305 -9.29 7.21 6.97
N LEU A 306 -10.18 6.71 7.83
CA LEU A 306 -10.72 5.37 7.72
C LEU A 306 -12.12 5.40 7.11
N VAL A 307 -12.42 4.42 6.26
CA VAL A 307 -13.74 4.21 5.67
C VAL A 307 -14.14 2.73 5.80
N GLY A 308 -15.40 2.49 6.15
CA GLY A 308 -15.93 1.15 6.43
C GLY A 308 -16.09 0.89 7.92
N ARG A 309 -16.69 -0.25 8.28
CA ARG A 309 -17.07 -0.54 9.68
C ARG A 309 -16.27 -1.67 10.32
N GLY A 310 -15.34 -2.30 9.60
CA GLY A 310 -14.49 -3.38 10.10
C GLY A 310 -15.28 -4.52 10.74
N GLY A 311 -16.43 -4.88 10.14
CA GLY A 311 -17.34 -5.88 10.70
C GLY A 311 -18.11 -5.37 11.94
N GLY A 312 -18.32 -4.07 12.06
CA GLY A 312 -18.98 -3.42 13.20
C GLY A 312 -18.05 -3.15 14.38
N LYS A 313 -16.74 -3.30 14.21
CA LYS A 313 -15.71 -3.06 15.24
C LYS A 313 -15.16 -1.63 15.22
N LEU A 314 -15.44 -0.85 14.16
CA LEU A 314 -15.09 0.56 14.06
C LEU A 314 -16.31 1.44 14.33
N GLU A 315 -16.15 2.34 15.29
CA GLU A 315 -17.09 3.43 15.53
C GLU A 315 -16.81 4.59 14.56
N THR A 316 -17.71 4.78 13.60
CA THR A 316 -17.58 5.73 12.48
C THR A 316 -18.60 6.87 12.60
N GLY A 317 -18.60 7.81 11.64
CA GLY A 317 -19.45 9.00 11.67
C GLY A 317 -18.87 10.14 12.52
N ARG A 318 -17.56 10.13 12.78
CA ARG A 318 -16.93 11.07 13.73
C ARG A 318 -15.52 11.48 13.34
N VAL A 319 -15.05 12.52 14.03
CA VAL A 319 -13.67 13.01 13.99
C VAL A 319 -13.02 12.77 15.35
N LEU A 320 -11.86 12.15 15.35
CA LEU A 320 -11.02 12.02 16.55
C LEU A 320 -9.87 13.02 16.45
N ASP A 321 -9.72 13.86 17.47
CA ASP A 321 -8.61 14.81 17.55
C ASP A 321 -7.57 14.35 18.58
N TYR A 322 -6.42 13.93 18.06
CA TYR A 322 -5.24 13.56 18.85
C TYR A 322 -4.19 14.68 18.89
N THR A 323 -4.48 15.86 18.34
CA THR A 323 -3.56 17.00 18.38
C THR A 323 -3.20 17.35 19.82
N GLY A 324 -1.90 17.34 20.12
CA GLY A 324 -1.40 17.63 21.47
C GLY A 324 -1.60 16.51 22.51
N LYS A 325 -2.24 15.38 22.16
CA LYS A 325 -2.27 14.19 23.03
C LYS A 325 -0.90 13.50 23.02
N GLU A 326 -0.54 12.87 24.13
CA GLU A 326 0.72 12.13 24.28
C GLU A 326 0.76 10.91 23.34
N ASN A 327 -0.30 10.10 23.36
CA ASN A 327 -0.45 8.95 22.49
C ASN A 327 -1.10 9.34 21.15
N ARG A 328 -0.32 9.97 20.25
CA ARG A 328 -0.74 10.39 18.91
C ARG A 328 0.10 9.76 17.79
N LYS A 329 0.63 8.55 18.02
CA LYS A 329 1.49 7.83 17.07
C LYS A 329 0.65 7.02 16.08
N MET A 330 1.06 6.97 14.81
CA MET A 330 0.45 6.09 13.80
C MET A 330 0.55 4.61 14.20
N CYS A 331 1.63 4.20 14.87
CA CYS A 331 1.74 2.82 15.34
C CYS A 331 0.70 2.44 16.40
N SER A 332 0.21 3.41 17.17
CA SER A 332 -0.91 3.20 18.09
C SER A 332 -2.22 2.94 17.33
N LEU A 333 -2.44 3.63 16.20
CA LEU A 333 -3.54 3.33 15.29
C LEU A 333 -3.38 1.92 14.72
N TYR A 334 -2.18 1.55 14.28
CA TYR A 334 -1.90 0.22 13.73
C TYR A 334 -2.17 -0.91 14.73
N LEU A 335 -1.78 -0.76 15.99
CA LEU A 335 -2.14 -1.70 17.06
C LEU A 335 -3.67 -1.83 17.21
N SER A 336 -4.40 -0.72 17.15
CA SER A 336 -5.87 -0.70 17.28
C SER A 336 -6.55 -1.39 16.09
N LEU A 337 -6.05 -1.19 14.87
CA LEU A 337 -6.55 -1.86 13.66
C LEU A 337 -6.23 -3.35 13.65
N MET A 338 -5.01 -3.73 14.06
CA MET A 338 -4.60 -5.13 14.20
C MET A 338 -5.47 -5.87 15.21
N ASP A 339 -5.78 -5.28 16.37
CA ASP A 339 -6.67 -5.88 17.38
C ASP A 339 -8.08 -6.13 16.78
N LYS A 340 -8.62 -5.21 15.97
CA LYS A 340 -9.90 -5.40 15.27
C LYS A 340 -9.84 -6.50 14.21
N PHE A 341 -8.68 -6.68 13.59
CA PHE A 341 -8.40 -7.80 12.69
C PHE A 341 -8.05 -9.10 13.44
N GLY A 342 -8.00 -9.10 14.78
CA GLY A 342 -7.72 -10.28 15.60
C GLY A 342 -6.24 -10.62 15.75
N VAL A 343 -5.32 -9.70 15.44
CA VAL A 343 -3.88 -9.83 15.68
C VAL A 343 -3.50 -8.96 16.87
N GLN A 344 -3.14 -9.58 18.00
CA GLN A 344 -2.78 -8.85 19.22
C GLN A 344 -1.27 -8.84 19.44
N LEU A 345 -0.65 -7.67 19.35
CA LEU A 345 0.79 -7.47 19.61
C LEU A 345 1.01 -6.59 20.84
N SER A 346 2.02 -6.86 21.66
CA SER A 346 2.37 -5.98 22.78
C SER A 346 2.92 -4.62 22.32
N SER A 347 3.54 -4.57 21.14
CA SER A 347 4.12 -3.36 20.56
C SER A 347 4.19 -3.48 19.03
N PHE A 348 4.24 -2.34 18.35
CA PHE A 348 4.47 -2.24 16.92
C PHE A 348 5.16 -0.91 16.62
N GLY A 349 6.19 -0.92 15.76
CA GLY A 349 6.99 0.28 15.46
C GLY A 349 7.43 1.02 16.72
N ASP A 350 7.01 2.28 16.84
CA ASP A 350 7.33 3.19 17.93
C ASP A 350 6.28 3.23 19.07
N SER A 351 5.33 2.29 19.11
CA SER A 351 4.23 2.28 20.09
C SER A 351 4.05 0.95 20.84
N THR A 352 3.61 1.07 22.09
CA THR A 352 3.15 -0.01 22.99
C THR A 352 1.68 0.17 23.40
N GLU A 353 1.04 1.25 22.96
CA GLU A 353 -0.29 1.68 23.42
C GLU A 353 -1.25 1.78 22.23
N ARG A 354 -2.52 1.42 22.43
CA ARG A 354 -3.58 1.55 21.41
C ARG A 354 -4.20 2.94 21.45
N LEU A 355 -4.82 3.36 20.36
CA LEU A 355 -5.78 4.46 20.38
C LEU A 355 -7.12 3.92 20.87
N ALA A 356 -7.42 4.06 22.17
CA ALA A 356 -8.61 3.47 22.78
C ALA A 356 -9.95 3.91 22.16
N GLU A 357 -9.98 5.08 21.49
CA GLU A 357 -11.16 5.62 20.81
C GLU A 357 -11.32 5.09 19.38
N VAL A 358 -10.38 4.30 18.86
CA VAL A 358 -10.47 3.68 17.53
C VAL A 358 -11.00 2.28 17.68
#